data_AF-A0A917M703-F1
#
_entry.id   AF-A0A917M703-F1
#
_cell.length_a   1.000
_cell.length_b   1.000
_cell.length_c   1.000
_cell.angle_alpha   90.00
_cell.angle_beta   90.00
_cell.angle_gamma   90.00
#
_symmetry.space_group_name_H-M   'P 1'
#
loop_
_entity.id
_entity.type
_entity.pdbx_description
1 polymer ?
#
loop_
_entity_poly.entity_id
_entity_poly.type
_entity_poly.pdbx_seq_one_letter_code
_entity_poly.pdbx_strand_id
1 'polypeptide(L)' 'MKATFTLLFSVVSFFRVRDKNVSDTYKYIGSARLNGRKLKRPFLSHADIMNGGMLELAMTDRPTR' A
#
# COMPACT_ATOMS: atom_id res chain seq x y z
N MET A 1 22.31 -27.74 29.62
CA MET A 1 22.39 -26.31 29.24
C MET A 1 21.37 -26.06 28.14
N LYS A 2 20.37 -25.19 28.35
CA LYS A 2 19.42 -24.80 27.30
C LYS A 2 19.95 -23.51 26.67
N ALA A 3 20.37 -23.58 25.41
CA ALA A 3 20.71 -22.39 24.64
C ALA A 3 19.42 -21.90 23.97
N THR A 4 18.91 -20.74 24.39
CA THR A 4 17.81 -20.06 23.70
C THR A 4 18.43 -19.17 22.63
N PHE A 5 18.17 -19.50 21.36
CA PHE A 5 18.58 -18.69 20.22
C PHE A 5 17.38 -17.88 19.74
N THR A 6 17.35 -16.59 20.05
CA THR A 6 16.30 -15.68 19.58
C THR A 6 16.75 -15.07 18.25
N LEU A 7 16.17 -15.53 17.14
CA LEU A 7 16.28 -14.86 15.85
C LEU A 7 15.41 -13.61 15.85
N LEU A 8 16.04 -12.44 16.02
CA LEU A 8 15.43 -11.17 15.63
C LEU A 8 15.56 -11.04 14.12
N PHE A 9 14.61 -11.60 13.36
CA PHE A 9 14.41 -11.16 11.99
C PHE A 9 14.08 -9.67 12.08
N SER A 10 14.96 -8.82 11.54
CA SER A 10 14.71 -7.39 11.43
C SER A 10 13.26 -7.15 11.00
N VAL A 11 12.46 -6.51 11.87
CA VAL A 11 11.04 -6.24 11.58
C VAL A 11 10.99 -5.05 10.63
N VAL A 12 11.45 -5.26 9.40
CA VAL A 12 11.33 -4.26 8.34
C VAL A 12 9.89 -4.29 7.84
N SER A 13 9.16 -3.22 8.11
CA SER A 13 7.82 -3.03 7.56
C SER A 13 7.94 -2.43 6.15
N PHE A 14 7.43 -3.13 5.15
CA PHE A 14 7.46 -2.68 3.76
C PHE A 14 6.16 -1.96 3.40
N PHE A 15 6.27 -0.84 2.70
CA PHE A 15 5.14 -0.20 2.03
C PHE A 15 5.06 -0.69 0.58
N ARG A 16 3.95 -1.32 0.20
CA ARG A 16 3.74 -1.88 -1.15
C ARG A 16 2.65 -1.11 -1.87
N VAL A 17 2.86 -0.84 -3.15
CA VAL A 17 1.83 -0.29 -4.05
C VAL A 17 1.42 -1.40 -5.02
N ARG A 18 0.12 -1.63 -5.12
CA ARG A 18 -0.47 -2.56 -6.08
C ARG A 18 -1.53 -1.84 -6.89
N ASP A 19 -1.36 -1.79 -8.19
CA ASP A 19 -2.41 -1.39 -9.10
C ASP A 19 -3.22 -2.60 -9.58
N LYS A 20 -4.47 -2.34 -9.98
CA LYS A 20 -5.29 -3.29 -10.72
C LYS A 20 -5.64 -2.67 -12.05
N ASN A 21 -5.21 -3.33 -13.13
CA ASN A 21 -5.55 -3.01 -14.51
C ASN A 21 -4.87 -1.72 -15.04
N VAL A 22 -3.63 -1.40 -14.62
CA VAL A 22 -2.91 -0.29 -15.26
C VAL A 22 -2.60 -0.62 -16.72
N SER A 23 -2.90 0.32 -17.62
CA SER A 23 -2.55 0.26 -19.03
C SER A 23 -2.61 1.66 -19.65
N ASP A 24 -2.24 1.79 -20.92
CA ASP A 24 -2.36 3.06 -21.68
C ASP A 24 -3.78 3.62 -21.69
N THR A 25 -4.77 2.73 -21.64
CA THR A 25 -6.20 3.08 -21.53
C THR A 25 -6.56 3.43 -20.07
N TYR A 26 -6.14 2.64 -19.10
CA TYR A 26 -6.52 2.75 -17.68
C TYR A 26 -5.43 3.44 -16.85
N LYS A 27 -5.28 4.76 -17.04
CA LYS A 27 -4.21 5.59 -16.44
C LYS A 27 -4.63 6.46 -15.26
N TYR A 28 -5.93 6.53 -14.96
CA TYR A 28 -6.43 7.33 -13.84
C TYR A 28 -6.69 6.46 -12.62
N ILE A 29 -6.47 7.00 -11.42
CA ILE A 29 -6.85 6.33 -10.17
C ILE A 29 -8.33 6.58 -9.92
N GLY A 30 -9.14 5.52 -9.93
CA GLY A 30 -10.58 5.59 -9.64
C GLY A 30 -10.89 5.47 -8.14
N SER A 31 -10.11 4.65 -7.44
CA SER A 31 -10.16 4.55 -5.99
C SER A 31 -8.86 4.02 -5.41
N ALA A 32 -8.62 4.31 -4.14
CA ALA A 32 -7.48 3.80 -3.39
C ALA A 32 -7.93 3.18 -2.08
N ARG A 33 -7.22 2.13 -1.63
CA ARG A 33 -7.35 1.55 -0.30
C ARG A 33 -5.98 1.48 0.36
N LEU A 34 -5.90 1.91 1.61
CA LEU A 34 -4.74 1.71 2.46
C LEU A 34 -5.06 0.62 3.47
N ASN A 35 -4.32 -0.49 3.44
CA ASN A 35 -4.52 -1.64 4.32
C ASN A 35 -5.99 -2.12 4.32
N GLY A 36 -6.58 -2.23 3.12
CA GLY A 36 -7.97 -2.65 2.89
C GLY A 36 -9.04 -1.58 3.15
N ARG A 37 -8.70 -0.45 3.79
CA ARG A 37 -9.63 0.65 4.09
C ARG A 37 -9.63 1.69 2.99
N LYS A 38 -10.82 2.13 2.55
CA LYS A 38 -10.94 3.18 1.51
C LYS A 38 -10.21 4.45 1.94
N LEU A 39 -9.28 4.90 1.11
CA LEU A 39 -8.54 6.15 1.32
C LEU A 39 -9.42 7.32 0.85
N LYS A 40 -9.75 8.23 1.76
CA LYS A 40 -10.64 9.38 1.49
C LYS A 40 -9.89 10.67 1.10
N ARG A 41 -8.56 10.66 1.20
CA ARG A 41 -7.68 11.81 0.96
C ARG A 41 -6.64 11.46 -0.10
N PRO A 42 -6.17 12.43 -0.90
CA PRO A 42 -5.24 12.18 -1.99
C PRO A 42 -3.77 12.16 -1.55
N PHE A 43 -3.49 12.01 -0.26
CA PHE A 43 -2.13 12.01 0.28
C PHE A 43 -1.98 10.99 1.40
N LEU A 44 -0.74 10.54 1.59
CA LEU A 44 -0.32 9.70 2.70
C LEU A 44 0.49 10.54 3.68
N SER A 45 0.34 10.26 4.97
CA SER A 45 1.23 10.81 5.99
C SER A 45 2.51 9.99 6.04
N HIS A 46 3.57 10.55 6.61
CA HIS A 46 4.79 9.80 6.87
C HIS A 46 4.52 8.52 7.68
N ALA A 47 3.64 8.59 8.67
CA ALA A 47 3.26 7.44 9.50
C ALA A 47 2.56 6.33 8.68
N ASP A 48 1.77 6.66 7.67
CA ASP A 48 1.12 5.65 6.81
C ASP A 48 2.13 4.81 6.03
N ILE A 49 3.30 5.39 5.72
CA ILE A 49 4.38 4.72 5.00
C ILE A 49 5.28 3.96 5.98
N MET A 50 5.65 4.60 7.10
CA MET A 50 6.59 4.03 8.09
C MET A 50 6.04 2.81 8.83
N ASN A 51 4.72 2.74 9.01
CA ASN A 51 4.07 1.55 9.58
C ASN A 51 4.02 0.37 8.59
N GLY A 52 4.46 0.57 7.34
CA GLY A 52 4.33 -0.38 6.24
C GLY A 52 2.87 -0.65 5.87
N GLY A 53 2.68 -1.67 5.04
CA GLY A 53 1.37 -2.10 4.58
C GLY A 53 1.21 -2.02 3.06
N MET A 54 -0.03 -1.96 2.60
CA MET A 54 -0.37 -2.04 1.18
C MET A 54 -1.34 -0.93 0.76
N LEU A 55 -0.92 -0.16 -0.25
CA LEU A 55 -1.77 0.75 -1.01
C LEU A 55 -2.26 0.02 -2.26
N GLU A 56 -3.58 -0.19 -2.34
CA GLU A 56 -4.23 -0.79 -3.50
C GLU A 56 -4.91 0.31 -4.32
N LEU A 57 -4.56 0.40 -5.60
CA LEU A 57 -5.11 1.36 -6.55
C LEU A 57 -5.99 0.62 -7.57
N ALA A 58 -7.25 1.05 -7.70
CA ALA A 58 -8.12 0.62 -8.77
C ALA A 58 -8.07 1.66 -9.90
N MET A 59 -7.60 1.24 -11.07
CA MET A 59 -7.41 2.12 -12.22
C MET A 59 -8.70 2.25 -13.06
N THR A 60 -8.85 3.37 -13.76
CA THR A 60 -10.01 3.72 -14.60
C THR A 60 -9.55 4.44 -15.87
N ASP A 61 -10.37 4.39 -16.93
CA ASP A 61 -10.11 5.00 -18.25
C ASP A 61 -10.48 6.49 -18.31
N ARG A 62 -11.22 6.98 -17.31
CA ARG A 62 -11.67 8.37 -17.19
C ARG A 62 -11.30 8.96 -15.83
N PRO A 63 -10.99 10.27 -15.75
CA PRO A 63 -10.80 10.94 -14.47
C PRO A 63 -12.01 10.78 -13.55
N THR A 64 -11.76 10.59 -12.26
CA THR A 64 -12.78 10.57 -11.21
C THR A 64 -12.50 11.65 -10.17
N ARG A 65 -13.55 12.09 -9.47
CA ARG A 65 -13.47 13.11 -8.41
C ARG A 65 -13.05 12.53 -7.06
#